data_AF-A0A7S0CWT5-F1
#
_entry.id   AF-A0A7S0CWT5-F1
#
_cell.length_a   1.000
_cell.length_b   1.000
_cell.length_c   1.000
_cell.angle_alpha   90.00
_cell.angle_beta   90.00
_cell.angle_gamma   90.00
#
_symmetry.space_group_name_H-M   'P 1'
#
loop_
_entity.id
_entity.type
_entity.pdbx_description
1 polymer ?
#
loop_
_entity_poly.entity_id
_entity_poly.type
_entity_poly.pdbx_seq_one_letter_code
_entity_poly.pdbx_strand_id
1 'polypeptide(L)'
;SIPPQVAASWWTKEIKKKYDSKKNGMEALEKFRASLVEGLTKRCTGHWHAANPTKGCAYRSLSYDSRIDPLLRKAAKDAGIKMSIEELLSGSRYIMFINPGVVKLRNVAFCSATPETIYEQKKDSPKEEESRVLKVKSTPLSRGNTISSFVQKGLSSMGNSQYDHINRYLKQQQILVPPTM
;
A
#
# COMPACT_ATOMS: atom_id res chain seq x y z
N SER A 1 -0.34 13.76 -5.45
CA SER A 1 0.28 12.47 -5.04
C SER A 1 0.64 11.70 -6.29
N ILE A 2 1.73 10.92 -6.31
CA ILE A 2 2.13 10.01 -7.42
C ILE A 2 1.74 8.55 -7.13
N PRO A 3 1.81 8.05 -5.87
CA PRO A 3 1.51 6.64 -5.58
C PRO A 3 0.10 6.15 -5.96
N PRO A 4 -1.00 6.91 -5.74
CA PRO A 4 -2.33 6.49 -6.21
C PRO A 4 -2.42 6.28 -7.72
N GLN A 5 -1.73 7.11 -8.51
CA GLN A 5 -1.69 7.05 -9.97
C GLN A 5 -0.92 5.82 -10.42
N VAL A 6 0.24 5.54 -9.81
CA VAL A 6 1.00 4.31 -10.08
C VAL A 6 0.13 3.09 -9.80
N ALA A 7 -0.51 3.05 -8.63
CA ALA A 7 -1.37 1.95 -8.24
C ALA A 7 -2.52 1.74 -9.24
N ALA A 8 -3.24 2.80 -9.60
CA ALA A 8 -4.33 2.72 -10.55
C ALA A 8 -3.87 2.26 -11.94
N SER A 9 -2.74 2.76 -12.43
CA SER A 9 -2.16 2.34 -13.71
C SER A 9 -1.78 0.85 -13.71
N TRP A 10 -1.22 0.35 -12.60
CA TRP A 10 -0.90 -1.07 -12.47
C TRP A 10 -2.15 -1.95 -12.50
N TRP A 11 -3.20 -1.61 -11.72
CA TRP A 11 -4.46 -2.37 -11.72
C TRP A 11 -5.15 -2.32 -13.09
N THR A 12 -5.09 -1.18 -13.77
CA THR A 12 -5.62 -1.03 -15.14
C THR A 12 -4.90 -1.95 -16.12
N LYS A 13 -3.56 -2.02 -16.03
CA LYS A 13 -2.75 -2.96 -16.83
C LYS A 13 -3.13 -4.41 -16.53
N GLU A 14 -3.42 -4.73 -15.28
CA GLU A 14 -3.78 -6.09 -14.86
C GLU A 14 -5.12 -6.53 -15.46
N ILE A 15 -6.18 -5.73 -15.33
CA ILE A 15 -7.49 -6.07 -15.93
C ILE A 15 -7.45 -6.06 -17.46
N LYS A 16 -6.60 -5.22 -18.06
CA LYS A 16 -6.42 -5.15 -19.52
C LYS A 16 -5.96 -6.48 -20.12
N LYS A 17 -5.29 -7.34 -19.34
CA LYS A 17 -4.85 -8.67 -19.82
C LYS A 17 -6.02 -9.56 -20.28
N LYS A 18 -7.20 -9.39 -19.69
CA LYS A 18 -8.41 -10.18 -19.99
C LYS A 18 -9.54 -9.36 -20.62
N TYR A 19 -9.44 -8.05 -20.59
CA TYR A 19 -10.44 -7.16 -21.16
C TYR A 19 -10.22 -6.97 -22.66
N ASP A 20 -11.26 -7.19 -23.48
CA ASP A 20 -11.19 -6.99 -24.94
C ASP A 20 -10.96 -5.50 -25.28
N SER A 21 -9.84 -5.22 -25.93
CA SER A 21 -9.34 -3.87 -26.23
C SER A 21 -9.82 -3.28 -27.56
N LYS A 22 -10.91 -3.80 -28.16
CA LYS A 22 -11.59 -3.13 -29.30
C LYS A 22 -11.87 -1.64 -28.98
N LYS A 23 -12.11 -0.82 -30.00
CA LYS A 23 -12.16 0.66 -29.95
C LYS A 23 -12.75 1.29 -28.66
N ASN A 24 -13.85 0.76 -28.11
CA ASN A 24 -14.50 1.29 -26.90
C ASN A 24 -13.84 0.85 -25.58
N GLY A 25 -13.03 -0.21 -25.61
CA GLY A 25 -12.37 -0.77 -24.43
C GLY A 25 -11.23 0.10 -23.90
N MET A 26 -10.52 0.82 -24.77
CA MET A 26 -9.46 1.74 -24.32
C MET A 26 -10.02 2.92 -23.53
N GLU A 27 -11.17 3.46 -23.93
CA GLU A 27 -11.86 4.53 -23.18
C GLU A 27 -12.37 4.03 -21.82
N ALA A 28 -12.96 2.83 -21.78
CA ALA A 28 -13.40 2.22 -20.52
C ALA A 28 -12.24 1.97 -19.55
N LEU A 29 -11.09 1.48 -20.04
CA LEU A 29 -9.90 1.29 -19.21
C LEU A 29 -9.37 2.62 -18.64
N GLU A 30 -9.43 3.70 -19.41
CA GLU A 30 -9.01 5.03 -18.93
C GLU A 30 -10.00 5.59 -17.90
N LYS A 31 -11.32 5.40 -18.10
CA LYS A 31 -12.34 5.74 -17.09
C LYS A 31 -12.15 4.95 -15.79
N PHE A 32 -11.82 3.66 -15.90
CA PHE A 32 -11.51 2.82 -14.75
C PHE A 32 -10.30 3.35 -13.99
N ARG A 33 -9.21 3.65 -14.71
CA ARG A 33 -7.99 4.22 -14.13
C ARG A 33 -8.29 5.54 -13.42
N ALA A 34 -9.01 6.46 -14.05
CA ALA A 34 -9.35 7.76 -13.49
C ALA A 34 -10.22 7.64 -12.22
N SER A 35 -11.28 6.82 -12.25
CA SER A 35 -12.14 6.57 -11.08
C SER A 35 -11.34 5.96 -9.92
N LEU A 36 -10.42 5.04 -10.22
CA LEU A 36 -9.56 4.42 -9.20
C LEU A 36 -8.56 5.43 -8.60
N VAL A 37 -7.97 6.33 -9.40
CA VAL A 37 -7.10 7.41 -8.90
C VAL A 37 -7.87 8.33 -7.94
N GLU A 38 -9.07 8.75 -8.32
CA GLU A 38 -9.91 9.61 -7.49
C GLU A 38 -10.26 8.93 -6.16
N GLY A 39 -10.75 7.70 -6.24
CA GLY A 39 -11.11 6.90 -5.07
C GLY A 39 -9.94 6.65 -4.13
N LEU A 40 -8.76 6.32 -4.67
CA LEU A 40 -7.55 6.11 -3.89
C LEU A 40 -7.06 7.41 -3.26
N THR A 41 -7.11 8.53 -3.99
CA THR A 41 -6.72 9.83 -3.46
C THR A 41 -7.60 10.19 -2.25
N LYS A 42 -8.92 10.03 -2.38
CA LYS A 42 -9.88 10.23 -1.27
C LYS A 42 -9.59 9.30 -0.09
N ARG A 43 -9.37 8.01 -0.34
CA ARG A 43 -9.01 7.03 0.71
C ARG A 43 -7.70 7.37 1.41
N CYS A 44 -6.71 7.92 0.70
CA CYS A 44 -5.43 8.29 1.30
C CYS A 44 -5.52 9.55 2.17
N THR A 45 -6.50 10.43 1.94
CA THR A 45 -6.71 11.65 2.72
C THR A 45 -6.94 11.32 4.20
N GLY A 46 -6.32 12.09 5.09
CA GLY A 46 -6.36 11.86 6.54
C GLY A 46 -5.52 10.68 7.04
N HIS A 47 -5.05 9.82 6.13
CA HIS A 47 -4.27 8.62 6.45
C HIS A 47 -2.89 8.64 5.79
N TRP A 48 -2.39 9.79 5.32
CA TRP A 48 -1.11 9.91 4.64
C TRP A 48 -0.03 10.46 5.58
N HIS A 49 0.91 9.62 6.03
CA HIS A 49 1.92 10.00 7.02
C HIS A 49 3.34 9.87 6.44
N ALA A 50 3.87 10.93 5.83
CA ALA A 50 5.17 10.87 5.15
C ALA A 50 6.35 10.51 6.08
N ALA A 51 6.36 11.03 7.31
CA ALA A 51 7.39 10.74 8.31
C ALA A 51 7.32 9.28 8.83
N ASN A 52 6.15 8.64 8.76
CA ASN A 52 5.97 7.25 9.14
C ASN A 52 5.10 6.52 8.09
N PRO A 53 5.70 6.13 6.94
CA PRO A 53 4.96 5.62 5.79
C PRO A 53 4.13 4.36 6.07
N THR A 54 4.49 3.57 7.08
CA THR A 54 3.75 2.34 7.45
C THR A 54 2.49 2.63 8.25
N LYS A 55 2.40 3.78 8.95
CA LYS A 55 1.19 4.18 9.66
C LYS A 55 0.03 4.31 8.67
N GLY A 56 -1.07 3.60 8.92
CA GLY A 56 -2.25 3.60 8.05
C GLY A 56 -2.11 2.80 6.75
N CYS A 57 -1.05 2.00 6.56
CA CYS A 57 -0.83 1.30 5.28
C CYS A 57 -1.94 0.29 4.93
N ALA A 58 -2.51 -0.39 5.92
CA ALA A 58 -3.61 -1.34 5.70
C ALA A 58 -4.85 -0.60 5.17
N TYR A 59 -5.17 0.56 5.73
CA TYR A 59 -6.29 1.40 5.28
C TYR A 59 -6.14 1.86 3.83
N ARG A 60 -4.91 2.19 3.41
CA ARG A 60 -4.60 2.64 2.05
C ARG A 60 -4.42 1.50 1.05
N SER A 61 -4.39 0.24 1.50
CA SER A 61 -4.14 -0.89 0.62
C SER A 61 -5.33 -1.18 -0.31
N LEU A 62 -5.06 -1.87 -1.42
CA LEU A 62 -6.06 -2.50 -2.28
C LEU A 62 -5.84 -4.01 -2.28
N SER A 63 -6.90 -4.77 -2.09
CA SER A 63 -6.86 -6.23 -2.09
C SER A 63 -7.77 -6.85 -3.15
N TYR A 64 -7.24 -7.81 -3.88
CA TYR A 64 -7.98 -8.82 -4.62
C TYR A 64 -7.50 -10.18 -4.12
N ASP A 65 -8.15 -10.71 -3.09
CA ASP A 65 -7.80 -11.99 -2.48
C ASP A 65 -9.09 -12.80 -2.20
N SER A 66 -9.32 -13.24 -0.96
CA SER A 66 -10.60 -13.83 -0.51
C SER A 66 -11.77 -12.85 -0.59
N ARG A 67 -11.49 -11.55 -0.51
CA ARG A 67 -12.45 -10.46 -0.73
C ARG A 67 -11.86 -9.43 -1.67
N ILE A 68 -12.76 -8.78 -2.41
CA ILE A 68 -12.41 -7.81 -3.42
C ILE A 68 -12.66 -6.44 -2.85
N ASP A 69 -11.67 -5.56 -3.01
CA ASP A 69 -11.79 -4.20 -2.57
C ASP A 69 -12.97 -3.50 -3.27
N PRO A 70 -13.92 -2.92 -2.52
CA PRO A 70 -15.08 -2.25 -3.11
C PRO A 70 -14.72 -1.14 -4.10
N LEU A 71 -13.54 -0.53 -3.96
CA LEU A 71 -13.08 0.51 -4.87
C LEU A 71 -12.75 -0.01 -6.26
N LEU A 72 -12.23 -1.25 -6.37
CA LEU A 72 -12.02 -1.89 -7.67
C LEU A 72 -13.35 -2.12 -8.39
N ARG A 73 -14.35 -2.67 -7.66
CA ARG A 73 -15.70 -2.88 -8.21
C ARG A 73 -16.37 -1.57 -8.61
N LYS A 74 -16.29 -0.55 -7.74
CA LYS A 74 -16.86 0.77 -8.01
C LYS A 74 -16.23 1.40 -9.26
N ALA A 75 -14.90 1.36 -9.38
CA ALA A 75 -14.20 1.91 -10.53
C ALA A 75 -14.59 1.22 -11.84
N ALA A 76 -14.77 -0.11 -11.83
CA ALA A 76 -15.22 -0.84 -13.03
C ALA A 76 -16.65 -0.49 -13.41
N LYS A 77 -17.54 -0.38 -12.41
CA LYS A 77 -18.92 0.05 -12.62
C LYS A 77 -18.99 1.46 -13.21
N ASP A 78 -18.27 2.42 -12.63
CA ASP A 78 -18.24 3.81 -13.10
C ASP A 78 -17.67 3.91 -14.52
N ALA A 79 -16.76 3.00 -14.89
CA ALA A 79 -16.17 2.93 -16.22
C ALA A 79 -17.05 2.26 -17.28
N GLY A 80 -18.19 1.69 -16.90
CA GLY A 80 -19.06 0.93 -17.80
C GLY A 80 -18.47 -0.42 -18.24
N ILE A 81 -17.51 -0.97 -17.48
CA ILE A 81 -16.96 -2.29 -17.75
C ILE A 81 -18.02 -3.34 -17.38
N LYS A 82 -18.51 -4.09 -18.39
CA LYS A 82 -19.58 -5.07 -18.22
C LYS A 82 -19.12 -6.38 -17.59
N MET A 83 -17.88 -6.80 -17.87
CA MET A 83 -17.28 -7.98 -17.26
C MET A 83 -16.98 -7.69 -15.80
N SER A 84 -17.20 -8.66 -14.92
CA SER A 84 -16.95 -8.45 -13.49
C SER A 84 -15.45 -8.31 -13.21
N ILE A 85 -15.10 -7.60 -12.13
CA ILE A 85 -13.69 -7.46 -11.71
C ILE A 85 -13.10 -8.82 -11.32
N GLU A 86 -13.92 -9.69 -10.75
CA GLU A 86 -13.66 -11.08 -10.43
C GLU A 86 -13.18 -11.87 -11.65
N GLU A 87 -13.92 -11.78 -12.75
CA GLU A 87 -13.58 -12.46 -14.01
C GLU A 87 -12.29 -11.87 -14.60
N LEU A 88 -12.17 -10.55 -14.61
CA LEU A 88 -11.00 -9.83 -15.14
C LEU A 88 -9.70 -10.11 -14.36
N LEU A 89 -9.81 -10.40 -13.07
CA LEU A 89 -8.67 -10.72 -12.20
C LEU A 89 -8.61 -12.20 -11.82
N SER A 90 -9.42 -13.05 -12.45
CA SER A 90 -9.46 -14.49 -12.14
C SER A 90 -8.07 -15.12 -12.25
N GLY A 91 -7.71 -15.99 -11.29
CA GLY A 91 -6.39 -16.63 -11.22
C GLY A 91 -5.28 -15.76 -10.62
N SER A 92 -5.53 -14.48 -10.37
CA SER A 92 -4.61 -13.58 -9.68
C SER A 92 -5.01 -13.41 -8.20
N ARG A 93 -4.05 -13.17 -7.30
CA ARG A 93 -4.34 -12.79 -5.91
C ARG A 93 -3.32 -11.76 -5.45
N TYR A 94 -3.76 -10.53 -5.19
CA TYR A 94 -2.86 -9.41 -4.96
C TYR A 94 -3.28 -8.54 -3.78
N ILE A 95 -2.28 -8.06 -3.04
CA ILE A 95 -2.44 -6.96 -2.10
C ILE A 95 -1.42 -5.90 -2.45
N MET A 96 -1.90 -4.71 -2.76
CA MET A 96 -1.07 -3.56 -3.08
C MET A 96 -1.05 -2.59 -1.91
N PHE A 97 0.14 -2.29 -1.40
CA PHE A 97 0.39 -1.31 -0.35
C PHE A 97 0.77 0.02 -0.99
N ILE A 98 -0.01 1.06 -0.71
CA ILE A 98 0.13 2.39 -1.32
C ILE A 98 0.60 3.34 -0.22
N ASN A 99 1.92 3.55 -0.13
CA ASN A 99 2.54 4.31 0.95
C ASN A 99 3.24 5.58 0.43
N PRO A 100 3.50 6.56 1.31
CA PRO A 100 4.37 7.69 0.98
C PRO A 100 5.72 7.21 0.43
N GLY A 101 6.06 7.70 -0.77
CA GLY A 101 7.32 7.40 -1.45
C GLY A 101 7.46 5.97 -1.98
N VAL A 102 6.52 5.05 -1.73
CA VAL A 102 6.67 3.65 -2.17
C VAL A 102 5.33 2.95 -2.41
N VAL A 103 5.24 2.20 -3.51
CA VAL A 103 4.13 1.28 -3.79
C VAL A 103 4.70 -0.12 -3.89
N LYS A 104 4.16 -1.06 -3.11
CA LYS A 104 4.57 -2.47 -3.13
C LYS A 104 3.40 -3.39 -3.43
N LEU A 105 3.65 -4.48 -4.12
CA LEU A 105 2.66 -5.48 -4.48
C LEU A 105 3.07 -6.83 -3.90
N ARG A 106 2.17 -7.48 -3.17
CA ARG A 106 2.32 -8.86 -2.74
C ARG A 106 1.41 -9.73 -3.58
N ASN A 107 1.97 -10.71 -4.27
CA ASN A 107 1.19 -11.80 -4.83
C ASN A 107 0.90 -12.82 -3.71
N VAL A 108 -0.37 -12.94 -3.33
CA VAL A 108 -0.81 -13.78 -2.21
C VAL A 108 -0.95 -15.24 -2.61
N ALA A 109 -1.06 -15.54 -3.92
CA ALA A 109 -1.03 -16.92 -4.40
C ALA A 109 0.33 -17.60 -4.10
N PHE A 110 1.40 -16.82 -3.94
CA PHE A 110 2.72 -17.31 -3.59
C PHE A 110 3.07 -16.93 -2.14
N CYS A 111 2.73 -17.80 -1.19
CA CYS A 111 2.81 -17.57 0.25
C CYS A 111 4.20 -17.10 0.77
N SER A 112 5.28 -17.42 0.07
CA SER A 112 6.67 -17.06 0.42
C SER A 112 7.18 -15.78 -0.25
N ALA A 113 6.44 -15.19 -1.21
CA ALA A 113 6.93 -14.06 -1.97
C ALA A 113 7.11 -12.82 -1.08
N THR A 114 8.29 -12.21 -1.15
CA THR A 114 8.50 -10.85 -0.67
C THR A 114 7.71 -9.89 -1.57
N PRO A 115 7.14 -8.79 -1.03
CA PRO A 115 6.43 -7.84 -1.88
C PRO A 115 7.39 -7.17 -2.87
N GLU A 116 6.99 -7.16 -4.14
CA GLU A 116 7.68 -6.47 -5.23
C GLU A 116 7.48 -4.97 -5.10
N THR A 117 8.52 -4.18 -5.38
CA THR A 117 8.43 -2.71 -5.44
C THR A 117 7.96 -2.29 -6.83
N ILE A 118 6.75 -1.73 -6.90
CA ILE A 118 6.17 -1.20 -8.14
C ILE A 118 6.61 0.24 -8.40
N TYR A 119 6.83 1.00 -7.33
CA TYR A 119 7.34 2.36 -7.39
C TYR A 119 8.10 2.69 -6.13
N GLU A 120 9.18 3.44 -6.29
CA GLU A 120 9.95 4.05 -5.21
C GLU A 120 10.36 5.45 -5.65
N GLN A 121 10.03 6.43 -4.81
CA GLN A 121 10.46 7.81 -5.02
C GLN A 121 11.94 7.90 -4.69
N LYS A 122 12.75 8.34 -5.67
CA LYS A 122 14.14 8.68 -5.42
C LYS A 122 14.18 9.82 -4.39
N LYS A 123 14.90 9.63 -3.30
CA LYS A 123 15.26 10.75 -2.43
C LYS A 123 16.35 11.52 -3.15
N ASP A 124 16.15 12.81 -3.35
CA ASP A 124 17.27 13.68 -3.72
C ASP A 124 18.26 13.60 -2.56
N SER A 125 19.39 12.94 -2.79
CA SER A 125 20.52 13.02 -1.89
C SER A 125 20.93 14.49 -1.80
N PRO A 126 21.12 15.06 -0.60
CA PRO A 126 21.78 16.34 -0.48
C PRO A 126 23.15 16.21 -1.16
N LYS A 127 23.42 17.03 -2.18
CA LYS A 127 24.79 17.20 -2.67
C LYS A 127 25.59 17.75 -1.50
N GLU A 128 26.57 16.98 -1.03
CA GLU A 128 27.57 17.44 -0.08
C GLU A 128 28.29 18.64 -0.69
N GLU A 129 28.08 19.83 -0.14
CA GLU A 129 28.91 21.00 -0.38
C GLU A 129 29.54 21.39 0.96
N GLU A 130 30.85 21.60 0.88
CA GLU A 130 31.90 21.44 1.89
C GLU A 130 31.88 22.51 3.01
N SER A 131 32.16 22.14 4.26
CA SER A 131 33.10 22.93 5.07
C SER A 131 33.70 22.11 6.22
N ARG A 132 35.03 22.04 6.17
CA ARG A 132 35.93 21.57 7.22
C ARG A 132 35.78 22.49 8.44
N VAL A 133 35.98 21.93 9.63
CA VAL A 133 36.79 22.43 10.77
C VAL A 133 36.20 21.98 12.14
N LEU A 134 36.95 21.08 12.78
CA LEU A 134 37.14 20.82 14.23
C LEU A 134 36.16 19.93 15.02
N LYS A 135 36.49 18.63 15.01
CA LYS A 135 36.80 17.74 16.16
C LYS A 135 36.46 18.26 17.58
N VAL A 136 35.44 17.68 18.22
CA VAL A 136 35.37 17.49 19.68
C VAL A 136 34.78 16.09 20.00
N LYS A 137 35.40 15.38 20.96
CA LYS A 137 35.06 14.03 21.44
C LYS A 137 34.10 14.07 22.66
N SER A 138 33.53 12.89 22.99
CA SER A 138 32.84 12.44 24.23
C SER A 138 31.31 12.65 24.25
N THR A 139 30.39 11.78 24.71
CA THR A 139 30.37 10.49 25.46
C THR A 139 28.90 9.91 25.40
N PRO A 140 28.57 8.71 25.96
CA PRO A 140 27.46 7.87 25.50
C PRO A 140 26.11 7.96 26.27
N LEU A 141 25.07 7.49 25.56
CA LEU A 141 23.81 6.84 26.00
C LEU A 141 23.13 7.33 27.31
N SER A 142 21.96 7.94 27.16
CA SER A 142 20.89 7.87 28.15
C SER A 142 19.58 7.39 27.51
N ARG A 143 19.08 6.27 28.05
CA ARG A 143 17.74 5.73 27.82
C ARG A 143 16.72 6.62 28.51
N GLY A 144 15.69 7.00 27.78
CA GLY A 144 14.45 7.49 28.37
C GLY A 144 13.57 8.10 27.30
N ASN A 145 12.43 7.48 27.01
CA ASN A 145 11.20 8.23 26.79
C ASN A 145 9.97 7.36 27.05
N THR A 146 9.19 7.87 27.98
CA THR A 146 7.95 7.40 28.59
C THR A 146 6.88 7.06 27.56
N ILE A 147 6.25 5.90 27.72
CA ILE A 147 5.09 5.44 26.94
C ILE A 147 3.83 6.15 27.45
N SER A 148 3.17 6.89 26.56
CA SER A 148 1.81 7.40 26.75
C SER A 148 0.79 6.26 26.73
N SER A 149 -0.05 6.22 27.76
CA SER A 149 -0.95 5.13 28.18
C SER A 149 -2.19 4.88 27.33
N PHE A 150 -2.13 5.03 25.99
CA PHE A 150 -3.32 5.06 25.14
C PHE A 150 -3.54 3.89 24.16
N VAL A 151 -2.87 2.74 24.34
CA VAL A 151 -3.00 1.59 23.39
C VAL A 151 -3.31 0.26 24.08
N GLN A 152 -4.21 0.24 25.08
CA GLN A 152 -4.54 -1.01 25.79
C GLN A 152 -6.01 -1.44 25.73
N LYS A 153 -6.88 -0.79 24.94
CA LYS A 153 -8.32 -1.15 24.90
C LYS A 153 -8.89 -1.62 23.56
N GLY A 154 -8.06 -1.99 22.58
CA GLY A 154 -8.56 -2.37 21.24
C GLY A 154 -8.32 -3.78 20.74
N LEU A 155 -7.51 -4.62 21.41
CA LEU A 155 -6.90 -5.79 20.76
C LEU A 155 -7.33 -7.18 21.28
N SER A 156 -8.37 -7.28 22.10
CA SER A 156 -8.81 -8.56 22.69
C SER A 156 -10.09 -9.15 22.07
N SER A 157 -10.55 -8.66 20.92
CA SER A 157 -11.74 -9.24 20.26
C SER A 157 -11.49 -9.44 18.77
N MET A 158 -11.84 -10.64 18.29
CA MET A 158 -11.83 -11.11 16.89
C MET A 158 -10.54 -11.79 16.42
N GLY A 159 -10.45 -13.09 16.74
CA GLY A 159 -9.68 -14.02 15.91
C GLY A 159 -10.26 -14.05 14.49
N ASN A 160 -9.44 -13.73 13.49
CA ASN A 160 -9.73 -14.00 12.08
C ASN A 160 -8.42 -13.97 11.27
N SER A 161 -8.11 -15.10 10.64
CA SER A 161 -6.96 -15.37 9.76
C SER A 161 -6.73 -14.30 8.66
N GLN A 162 -7.76 -13.50 8.36
CA GLN A 162 -7.78 -12.43 7.38
C GLN A 162 -6.78 -11.27 7.64
N TYR A 163 -6.39 -11.00 8.89
CA TYR A 163 -5.40 -9.95 9.17
C TYR A 163 -3.97 -10.48 9.29
N ASP A 164 -3.78 -11.80 9.35
CA ASP A 164 -2.47 -12.40 9.64
C ASP A 164 -1.42 -12.09 8.59
N HIS A 165 -1.81 -11.92 7.32
CA HIS A 165 -0.87 -11.65 6.24
C HIS A 165 -0.50 -10.16 6.16
N ILE A 166 -1.44 -9.25 6.39
CA ILE A 166 -1.17 -7.80 6.53
C ILE A 166 -0.31 -7.57 7.78
N ASN A 167 -0.65 -8.22 8.89
CA ASN A 167 0.11 -8.18 10.13
C ASN A 167 1.49 -8.82 9.97
N ARG A 168 1.64 -9.91 9.22
CA ARG A 168 2.97 -10.48 8.88
C ARG A 168 3.81 -9.50 8.07
N TYR A 169 3.23 -8.84 7.08
CA TYR A 169 3.94 -7.83 6.31
C TYR A 169 4.38 -6.65 7.20
N LEU A 170 3.49 -6.17 8.08
CA LEU A 170 3.82 -5.13 9.06
C LEU A 170 4.93 -5.57 10.03
N LYS A 171 4.89 -6.82 10.51
CA LYS A 171 5.94 -7.42 11.36
C LYS A 171 7.28 -7.53 10.64
N GLN A 172 7.29 -7.88 9.35
CA GLN A 172 8.50 -7.95 8.51
C GLN A 172 9.18 -6.59 8.32
N GLN A 173 8.46 -5.47 8.47
CA GLN A 173 9.03 -4.10 8.39
C GLN A 173 9.63 -3.60 9.74
N GLN A 174 9.90 -4.50 10.70
CA GLN A 174 10.48 -4.19 12.03
C GLN A 174 9.68 -3.21 12.92
N ILE A 175 8.36 -3.33 12.96
CA ILE A 175 7.59 -2.85 14.12
C ILE A 175 7.52 -4.01 15.13
N LEU A 176 8.49 -4.08 16.04
CA LEU A 176 8.52 -5.06 17.14
C LEU A 176 7.28 -4.83 18.03
N VAL A 177 6.33 -5.77 17.99
CA VAL A 177 5.39 -5.97 19.11
C VAL A 177 6.07 -7.02 20.00
N PRO A 178 6.59 -6.66 21.19
CA PRO A 178 7.16 -7.68 22.08
C PRO A 178 6.06 -8.65 22.52
N PRO A 179 6.39 -9.95 22.69
CA PRO A 179 5.45 -10.91 23.26
C PRO A 179 5.13 -10.51 24.71
N THR A 180 3.85 -10.38 25.02
CA THR A 180 3.36 -10.28 26.40
C THR A 180 3.71 -11.57 27.15
N MET A 181 4.55 -11.43 28.17
CA MET A 181 4.62 -12.31 29.34
C MET A 181 4.08 -11.52 30.53
#